data_AF-A0A6V6ZEL5-F1
#
_entry.id   AF-A0A6V6ZEL5-F1
#
_cell.length_a   1.000
_cell.length_b   1.000
_cell.length_c   1.000
_cell.angle_alpha   90.00
_cell.angle_beta   90.00
_cell.angle_gamma   90.00
#
_symmetry.space_group_name_H-M   'P 1'
#
loop_
_entity.id
_entity.type
_entity.pdbx_description
1 polymer ?
#
loop_
_entity_poly.entity_id
_entity_poly.type
_entity_poly.pdbx_seq_one_letter_code
_entity_poly.pdbx_strand_id
1 'polypeptide(L)'
;MIKKLPLLFLVLFLFQIEFAFSQTNTNNLIDSFVATMENAGLSKSQITKVKDLLIERDRIIAEDAKQQNELKAKYPVPFRDDEITEEYNNKQFILSLSKLITIEQFGRIFFPQLEYRIDRITAEKWQLAKEKYTLTKEQEKKYRNLLYENTKKEIFVREYYSYDKDLSWNTYTEEKIKSSNKEFDLIKSFGQLYSKNSKTDALIKKLTDAKIDTERINQILLALQIFQERNDKRLKTWRENDGANIFNFHDPGDDEYAIYLEFREKLSKTLKIEEFKTVFVSQMQNRINRDSEKEFQTLKSAYKLTDQQYDEIQKLVLEKNTEKIVTEEYYKYSYELYQQKLRAVEYRHEKGIRETIQKFNSLKS
;
A
#
# COMPACT_ATOMS: atom_id res chain seq x y z
N MET A 1 -77.50 27.69 -18.76
CA MET A 1 -76.61 27.38 -17.61
C MET A 1 -76.15 25.94 -17.71
N ILE A 2 -75.01 25.69 -18.37
CA ILE A 2 -74.41 24.35 -18.39
C ILE A 2 -73.40 24.29 -17.24
N LYS A 3 -73.64 23.35 -16.32
CA LYS A 3 -72.80 23.00 -15.17
C LYS A 3 -71.38 22.63 -15.64
N LYS A 4 -70.46 23.60 -15.67
CA LYS A 4 -69.01 23.39 -15.90
C LYS A 4 -68.22 23.11 -14.61
N LEU A 5 -68.90 22.93 -13.49
CA LEU A 5 -68.29 22.60 -12.21
C LEU A 5 -67.73 21.16 -12.07
N PRO A 6 -68.23 20.11 -12.77
CA PRO A 6 -67.76 18.75 -12.49
C PRO A 6 -66.38 18.43 -13.09
N LEU A 7 -65.97 19.10 -14.19
CA LEU A 7 -64.70 18.81 -14.85
C LEU A 7 -63.48 19.37 -14.08
N LEU A 8 -63.62 20.56 -13.50
CA LEU A 8 -62.55 21.18 -12.70
C LEU A 8 -62.32 20.41 -11.39
N PHE A 9 -63.41 19.93 -10.76
CA PHE A 9 -63.34 19.03 -9.61
C PHE A 9 -62.74 17.68 -9.98
N LEU A 10 -63.08 17.10 -11.14
CA LEU A 10 -62.51 15.81 -11.57
C LEU A 10 -61.00 15.90 -11.83
N VAL A 11 -60.52 16.99 -12.44
CA VAL A 11 -59.09 17.21 -12.68
C VAL A 11 -58.33 17.45 -11.37
N LEU A 12 -58.88 18.24 -10.44
CA LEU A 12 -58.31 18.41 -9.09
C LEU A 12 -58.32 17.10 -8.29
N PHE A 13 -59.35 16.27 -8.43
CA PHE A 13 -59.45 14.96 -7.79
C PHE A 13 -58.43 13.96 -8.39
N LEU A 14 -58.19 14.01 -9.70
CA LEU A 14 -57.17 13.18 -10.36
C LEU A 14 -55.74 13.58 -9.97
N PHE A 15 -55.45 14.89 -9.84
CA PHE A 15 -54.17 15.36 -9.27
C PHE A 15 -54.01 14.97 -7.80
N GLN A 16 -55.08 15.01 -6.99
CA GLN A 16 -55.05 14.51 -5.61
C GLN A 16 -54.86 12.98 -5.55
N ILE A 17 -55.43 12.22 -6.50
CA ILE A 17 -55.25 10.77 -6.57
C ILE A 17 -53.83 10.40 -7.00
N GLU A 18 -53.21 11.08 -7.96
CA GLU A 18 -51.81 10.80 -8.34
C GLU A 18 -50.83 11.16 -7.21
N PHE A 19 -51.05 12.29 -6.54
CA PHE A 19 -50.26 12.69 -5.37
C PHE A 19 -50.48 11.73 -4.19
N ALA A 20 -51.73 11.31 -3.95
CA ALA A 20 -52.05 10.32 -2.93
C ALA A 20 -51.51 8.93 -3.28
N PHE A 21 -51.57 8.45 -4.53
CA PHE A 21 -51.05 7.13 -4.91
C PHE A 21 -49.52 7.07 -4.84
N SER A 22 -48.84 8.15 -5.23
CA SER A 22 -47.39 8.29 -5.03
C SER A 22 -47.03 8.29 -3.54
N GLN A 23 -47.74 9.06 -2.71
CA GLN A 23 -47.53 9.05 -1.25
C GLN A 23 -47.94 7.74 -0.56
N THR A 24 -48.98 7.05 -1.03
CA THR A 24 -49.48 5.81 -0.41
C THR A 24 -48.50 4.64 -0.66
N ASN A 25 -47.89 4.56 -1.85
CA ASN A 25 -46.84 3.58 -2.13
C ASN A 25 -45.54 3.87 -1.36
N THR A 26 -45.14 5.14 -1.24
CA THR A 26 -43.98 5.54 -0.44
C THR A 26 -44.19 5.28 1.05
N ASN A 27 -45.36 5.57 1.60
CA ASN A 27 -45.68 5.31 3.01
C ASN A 27 -45.66 3.80 3.32
N ASN A 28 -46.18 2.95 2.43
CA ASN A 28 -46.11 1.49 2.59
C ASN A 28 -44.66 0.97 2.57
N LEU A 29 -43.79 1.54 1.74
CA LEU A 29 -42.37 1.21 1.71
C LEU A 29 -41.64 1.69 2.98
N ILE A 30 -41.89 2.91 3.42
CA ILE A 30 -41.33 3.48 4.66
C ILE A 30 -41.79 2.68 5.89
N ASP A 31 -43.05 2.26 5.93
CA ASP A 31 -43.59 1.41 6.99
C ASP A 31 -42.96 0.01 6.99
N SER A 32 -42.74 -0.58 5.81
CA SER A 32 -41.99 -1.84 5.68
C SER A 32 -40.51 -1.71 6.10
N PHE A 33 -39.96 -0.50 6.03
CA PHE A 33 -38.57 -0.19 6.43
C PHE A 33 -38.40 -0.01 7.94
N VAL A 34 -39.50 0.16 8.69
CA VAL A 34 -39.46 0.28 10.16
C VAL A 34 -38.82 -0.94 10.80
N ALA A 35 -39.18 -2.15 10.36
CA ALA A 35 -38.59 -3.38 10.90
C ALA A 35 -37.06 -3.42 10.70
N THR A 36 -36.56 -2.92 9.56
CA THR A 36 -35.11 -2.82 9.30
C THR A 36 -34.45 -1.83 10.26
N MET A 37 -35.08 -0.68 10.53
CA MET A 37 -34.58 0.32 11.48
C MET A 37 -34.60 -0.19 12.93
N GLU A 38 -35.64 -0.90 13.33
CA GLU A 38 -35.75 -1.54 14.64
C GLU A 38 -34.66 -2.60 14.83
N ASN A 39 -34.47 -3.48 13.82
CA ASN A 39 -33.40 -4.49 13.83
C ASN A 39 -32.00 -3.88 13.82
N ALA A 40 -31.84 -2.70 13.22
CA ALA A 40 -30.60 -1.94 13.28
C ALA A 40 -30.34 -1.32 14.66
N GLY A 41 -31.34 -1.28 15.54
CA GLY A 41 -31.25 -0.79 16.92
C GLY A 41 -31.60 0.70 17.06
N LEU A 42 -32.42 1.26 16.17
CA LEU A 42 -32.92 2.61 16.33
C LEU A 42 -34.02 2.67 17.41
N SER A 43 -33.99 3.71 18.22
CA SER A 43 -35.10 4.02 19.13
C SER A 43 -36.34 4.46 18.36
N LYS A 44 -37.53 4.34 18.96
CA LYS A 44 -38.79 4.82 18.37
C LYS A 44 -38.72 6.30 17.94
N SER A 45 -38.07 7.13 18.76
CA SER A 45 -37.87 8.56 18.45
C SER A 45 -36.98 8.78 17.22
N GLN A 46 -35.90 8.00 17.08
CA GLN A 46 -35.05 8.04 15.89
C GLN A 46 -35.81 7.56 14.66
N ILE A 47 -36.57 6.47 14.77
CA ILE A 47 -37.39 5.93 13.67
C ILE A 47 -38.34 6.99 13.15
N THR A 48 -39.11 7.66 14.03
CA THR A 48 -40.02 8.74 13.62
C THR A 48 -39.27 9.83 12.85
N LYS A 49 -38.14 10.32 13.37
CA LYS A 49 -37.35 11.35 12.70
C LYS A 49 -36.79 10.90 11.34
N VAL A 50 -36.38 9.64 11.22
CA VAL A 50 -35.90 9.10 9.93
C VAL A 50 -37.05 8.98 8.93
N LYS A 51 -38.25 8.59 9.36
CA LYS A 51 -39.45 8.59 8.50
C LYS A 51 -39.77 10.00 8.01
N ASP A 52 -39.74 10.99 8.90
CA ASP A 52 -39.96 12.39 8.54
C ASP A 52 -38.92 12.88 7.53
N LEU A 53 -37.63 12.53 7.70
CA LEU A 53 -36.58 12.86 6.74
C LEU A 53 -36.79 12.21 5.37
N LEU A 54 -37.25 10.96 5.31
CA LEU A 54 -37.52 10.25 4.05
C LEU A 54 -38.69 10.89 3.30
N ILE A 55 -39.78 11.20 4.02
CA ILE A 55 -40.96 11.87 3.45
C ILE A 55 -40.55 13.25 2.91
N GLU A 56 -39.77 14.01 3.68
CA GLU A 56 -39.32 15.33 3.27
C GLU A 56 -38.39 15.28 2.05
N ARG A 57 -37.46 14.33 2.00
CA ARG A 57 -36.61 14.10 0.83
C ARG A 57 -37.45 13.86 -0.43
N ASP A 58 -38.43 12.96 -0.34
CA ASP A 58 -39.28 12.60 -1.49
C ASP A 58 -40.16 13.77 -1.93
N ARG A 59 -40.66 14.57 -0.98
CA ARG A 59 -41.37 15.82 -1.27
C ARG A 59 -40.51 16.80 -2.06
N ILE A 60 -39.28 17.06 -1.59
CA ILE A 60 -38.35 18.00 -2.24
C ILE A 60 -37.97 17.52 -3.64
N ILE A 61 -37.66 16.23 -3.83
CA ILE A 61 -37.32 15.66 -5.15
C ILE A 61 -38.51 15.77 -6.12
N ALA A 62 -39.72 15.50 -5.65
CA ALA A 62 -40.92 15.65 -6.48
C ALA A 62 -41.19 17.11 -6.87
N GLU A 63 -40.95 18.05 -5.94
CA GLU A 63 -41.06 19.49 -6.20
C GLU A 63 -40.02 19.97 -7.22
N ASP A 64 -38.75 19.53 -7.11
CA ASP A 64 -37.73 19.82 -8.13
C ASP A 64 -38.13 19.27 -9.50
N ALA A 65 -38.50 17.98 -9.58
CA ALA A 65 -38.89 17.36 -10.84
C ALA A 65 -40.03 18.14 -11.54
N LYS A 66 -41.00 18.64 -10.76
CA LYS A 66 -42.08 19.50 -11.26
C LYS A 66 -41.53 20.83 -11.80
N GLN A 67 -40.68 21.52 -11.03
CA GLN A 67 -40.07 22.79 -11.45
C GLN A 67 -39.22 22.62 -12.72
N GLN A 68 -38.44 21.55 -12.83
CA GLN A 68 -37.65 21.23 -14.03
C GLN A 68 -38.54 21.02 -15.26
N ASN A 69 -39.68 20.33 -15.09
CA ASN A 69 -40.63 20.13 -16.18
C ASN A 69 -41.29 21.46 -16.61
N GLU A 70 -41.63 22.33 -15.66
CA GLU A 70 -42.16 23.67 -15.97
C GLU A 70 -41.13 24.54 -16.70
N LEU A 71 -39.85 24.50 -16.30
CA LEU A 71 -38.78 25.24 -16.95
C LEU A 71 -38.53 24.75 -18.38
N LYS A 72 -38.48 23.43 -18.60
CA LYS A 72 -38.34 22.83 -19.94
C LYS A 72 -39.51 23.15 -20.86
N ALA A 73 -40.72 23.30 -20.32
CA ALA A 73 -41.89 23.68 -21.10
C ALA A 73 -41.88 25.16 -21.51
N LYS A 74 -41.25 26.04 -20.70
CA LYS A 74 -41.23 27.49 -20.92
C LYS A 74 -40.01 27.98 -21.69
N TYR A 75 -38.87 27.29 -21.56
CA TYR A 75 -37.60 27.75 -22.08
C TYR A 75 -36.91 26.68 -22.94
N PRO A 76 -36.37 27.05 -24.12
CA PRO A 76 -35.62 26.13 -24.97
C PRO A 76 -34.30 25.66 -24.34
N VAL A 77 -33.73 26.46 -23.42
CA VAL A 77 -32.55 26.12 -22.62
C VAL A 77 -32.79 26.53 -21.16
N PRO A 78 -33.17 25.59 -20.27
CA PRO A 78 -33.32 25.87 -18.85
C PRO A 78 -31.96 25.83 -18.14
N PHE A 79 -31.63 26.89 -17.42
CA PHE A 79 -30.51 26.90 -16.48
C PHE A 79 -30.91 26.17 -15.20
N ARG A 80 -30.00 25.33 -14.68
CA ARG A 80 -30.23 24.58 -13.45
C ARG A 80 -29.46 25.23 -12.32
N ASP A 81 -30.10 25.30 -11.17
CA ASP A 81 -29.45 25.63 -9.92
C ASP A 81 -28.95 24.33 -9.27
N ASP A 82 -27.70 24.32 -8.85
CA ASP A 82 -27.04 23.14 -8.28
C ASP A 82 -27.70 22.74 -6.95
N GLU A 83 -28.30 23.69 -6.22
CA GLU A 83 -29.00 23.47 -4.94
C GLU A 83 -30.35 22.76 -5.10
N ILE A 84 -30.90 22.67 -6.31
CA ILE A 84 -32.19 22.04 -6.56
C ILE A 84 -32.01 20.61 -7.11
N THR A 85 -30.77 20.17 -7.37
CA THR A 85 -30.49 18.85 -7.95
C THR A 85 -30.80 17.70 -6.99
N GLU A 86 -31.24 16.56 -7.54
CA GLU A 86 -31.42 15.30 -6.80
C GLU A 86 -30.13 14.89 -6.04
N GLU A 87 -28.95 15.13 -6.61
CA GLU A 87 -27.67 14.86 -5.95
C GLU A 87 -27.47 15.71 -4.69
N TYR A 88 -27.77 17.01 -4.75
CA TYR A 88 -27.68 17.89 -3.59
C TYR A 88 -28.69 17.49 -2.50
N ASN A 89 -29.94 17.21 -2.89
CA ASN A 89 -30.99 16.78 -1.96
C ASN A 89 -30.63 15.45 -1.26
N ASN A 90 -30.03 14.51 -1.99
CA ASN A 90 -29.52 13.27 -1.41
C ASN A 90 -28.36 13.54 -0.42
N LYS A 91 -27.45 14.46 -0.71
CA LYS A 91 -26.39 14.85 0.25
C LYS A 91 -26.97 15.48 1.52
N GLN A 92 -27.94 16.37 1.41
CA GLN A 92 -28.60 16.98 2.57
C GLN A 92 -29.37 15.95 3.41
N PHE A 93 -29.99 14.97 2.75
CA PHE A 93 -30.61 13.83 3.42
C PHE A 93 -29.57 13.01 4.21
N ILE A 94 -28.46 12.61 3.60
CA ILE A 94 -27.41 11.84 4.30
C ILE A 94 -26.80 12.64 5.44
N LEU A 95 -26.56 13.95 5.26
CA LEU A 95 -26.10 14.83 6.34
C LEU A 95 -27.08 14.80 7.53
N SER A 96 -28.36 14.98 7.27
CA SER A 96 -29.39 14.98 8.31
C SER A 96 -29.54 13.62 8.97
N LEU A 97 -29.46 12.55 8.19
CA LEU A 97 -29.49 11.18 8.67
C LEU A 97 -28.29 10.87 9.58
N SER A 98 -27.08 11.31 9.21
CA SER A 98 -25.85 11.08 9.99
C SER A 98 -25.86 11.77 11.36
N LYS A 99 -26.73 12.78 11.56
CA LYS A 99 -26.95 13.41 12.86
C LYS A 99 -27.91 12.60 13.76
N LEU A 100 -28.66 11.66 13.18
CA LEU A 100 -29.66 10.86 13.87
C LEU A 100 -29.21 9.44 14.18
N ILE A 101 -28.34 8.86 13.35
CA ILE A 101 -27.91 7.47 13.47
C ILE A 101 -26.39 7.38 13.44
N THR A 102 -25.83 6.33 14.06
CA THR A 102 -24.39 6.05 13.97
C THR A 102 -24.03 5.39 12.64
N ILE A 103 -22.74 5.37 12.30
CA ILE A 103 -22.23 4.62 11.14
C ILE A 103 -22.52 3.11 11.24
N GLU A 104 -22.56 2.55 12.44
CA GLU A 104 -22.91 1.14 12.66
C GLU A 104 -24.38 0.87 12.35
N GLN A 105 -25.27 1.75 12.81
CA GLN A 105 -26.69 1.70 12.50
C GLN A 105 -26.94 1.90 10.99
N PHE A 106 -26.28 2.89 10.38
CA PHE A 106 -26.31 3.10 8.93
C PHE A 106 -25.89 1.84 8.18
N GLY A 107 -24.76 1.23 8.58
CA GLY A 107 -24.26 0.00 7.98
C GLY A 107 -25.30 -1.11 8.02
N ARG A 108 -26.01 -1.31 9.14
CA ARG A 108 -27.08 -2.32 9.24
C ARG A 108 -28.28 -2.01 8.35
N ILE A 109 -28.69 -0.74 8.29
CA ILE A 109 -29.85 -0.30 7.51
C ILE A 109 -29.62 -0.44 6.00
N PHE A 110 -28.44 -0.02 5.51
CA PHE A 110 -28.17 0.09 4.08
C PHE A 110 -27.32 -1.05 3.52
N PHE A 111 -26.88 -2.00 4.34
CA PHE A 111 -26.10 -3.15 3.88
C PHE A 111 -26.71 -3.87 2.67
N PRO A 112 -28.03 -4.17 2.60
CA PRO A 112 -28.62 -4.85 1.45
C PRO A 112 -28.43 -4.09 0.12
N GLN A 113 -28.33 -2.76 0.15
CA GLN A 113 -28.08 -1.94 -1.05
C GLN A 113 -26.60 -1.90 -1.44
N LEU A 114 -25.71 -2.14 -0.47
CA LEU A 114 -24.26 -2.03 -0.63
C LEU A 114 -23.58 -3.39 -0.82
N GLU A 115 -24.25 -4.49 -0.48
CA GLU A 115 -23.73 -5.86 -0.47
C GLU A 115 -23.07 -6.23 -1.80
N TYR A 116 -23.78 -6.04 -2.92
CA TYR A 116 -23.23 -6.33 -4.24
C TYR A 116 -21.93 -5.56 -4.54
N ARG A 117 -21.86 -4.29 -4.12
CA ARG A 117 -20.66 -3.46 -4.31
C ARG A 117 -19.51 -3.95 -3.45
N ILE A 118 -19.79 -4.35 -2.20
CA ILE A 118 -18.82 -4.93 -1.27
C ILE A 118 -18.26 -6.23 -1.86
N ASP A 119 -19.13 -7.12 -2.34
CA ASP A 119 -18.74 -8.41 -2.93
C ASP A 119 -17.85 -8.22 -4.16
N ARG A 120 -18.25 -7.35 -5.08
CA ARG A 120 -17.48 -7.08 -6.30
C ARG A 120 -16.08 -6.57 -5.98
N ILE A 121 -15.96 -5.55 -5.12
CA ILE A 121 -14.65 -4.96 -4.77
C ILE A 121 -13.80 -5.96 -3.97
N THR A 122 -14.42 -6.75 -3.09
CA THR A 122 -13.72 -7.82 -2.36
C THR A 122 -13.17 -8.87 -3.33
N ALA A 123 -13.94 -9.26 -4.33
CA ALA A 123 -13.50 -10.20 -5.36
C ALA A 123 -12.32 -9.66 -6.19
N GLU A 124 -12.34 -8.37 -6.54
CA GLU A 124 -11.23 -7.68 -7.22
C GLU A 124 -9.96 -7.67 -6.36
N LYS A 125 -10.05 -7.26 -5.10
CA LYS A 125 -8.93 -7.31 -4.14
C LYS A 125 -8.38 -8.72 -3.98
N TRP A 126 -9.27 -9.72 -3.91
CA TRP A 126 -8.90 -11.11 -3.79
C TRP A 126 -8.20 -11.66 -5.05
N GLN A 127 -8.63 -11.26 -6.25
CA GLN A 127 -7.97 -11.64 -7.49
C GLN A 127 -6.51 -11.16 -7.50
N LEU A 128 -6.28 -9.90 -7.13
CA LEU A 128 -4.94 -9.32 -6.99
C LEU A 128 -4.10 -10.04 -5.91
N ALA A 129 -4.73 -10.46 -4.81
CA ALA A 129 -4.07 -11.22 -3.76
C ALA A 129 -3.58 -12.59 -4.23
N LYS A 130 -4.38 -13.32 -5.03
CA LYS A 130 -4.01 -14.63 -5.59
C LYS A 130 -2.82 -14.55 -6.55
N GLU A 131 -2.67 -13.44 -7.26
CA GLU A 131 -1.52 -13.20 -8.13
C GLU A 131 -0.23 -13.01 -7.30
N LYS A 132 -0.35 -12.49 -6.08
CA LYS A 132 0.78 -12.13 -5.22
C LYS A 132 1.22 -13.24 -4.26
N TYR A 133 0.27 -13.99 -3.68
CA TYR A 133 0.52 -14.92 -2.58
C TYR A 133 0.10 -16.34 -2.91
N THR A 134 0.81 -17.34 -2.37
CA THR A 134 0.44 -18.75 -2.48
C THR A 134 -0.06 -19.24 -1.12
N LEU A 135 -1.38 -19.23 -0.95
CA LEU A 135 -2.03 -19.49 0.34
C LEU A 135 -2.62 -20.91 0.41
N THR A 136 -2.65 -21.51 1.60
CA THR A 136 -3.43 -22.73 1.84
C THR A 136 -4.92 -22.41 1.86
N LYS A 137 -5.79 -23.41 1.65
CA LYS A 137 -7.26 -23.21 1.67
C LYS A 137 -7.77 -22.51 2.95
N GLU A 138 -7.18 -22.82 4.11
CA GLU A 138 -7.55 -22.16 5.36
C GLU A 138 -7.10 -20.70 5.42
N GLN A 139 -5.89 -20.41 4.92
CA GLN A 139 -5.37 -19.04 4.80
C GLN A 139 -6.18 -18.22 3.80
N GLU A 140 -6.58 -18.81 2.66
CA GLU A 140 -7.46 -18.17 1.68
C GLU A 140 -8.79 -17.76 2.32
N LYS A 141 -9.42 -18.67 3.07
CA LYS A 141 -10.68 -18.39 3.75
C LYS A 141 -10.52 -17.23 4.75
N LYS A 142 -9.47 -17.25 5.57
CA LYS A 142 -9.18 -16.17 6.53
C LYS A 142 -8.93 -14.85 5.82
N TYR A 143 -8.14 -14.84 4.74
CA TYR A 143 -7.81 -13.60 4.04
C TYR A 143 -9.00 -13.02 3.27
N ARG A 144 -9.78 -13.85 2.59
CA ARG A 144 -11.04 -13.42 1.95
C ARG A 144 -12.01 -12.79 2.95
N ASN A 145 -12.17 -13.40 4.12
CA ASN A 145 -13.01 -12.85 5.18
C ASN A 145 -12.49 -11.49 5.66
N LEU A 146 -11.17 -11.33 5.81
CA LEU A 146 -10.59 -10.03 6.17
C LEU A 146 -10.82 -8.98 5.09
N LEU A 147 -10.57 -9.32 3.82
CA LEU A 147 -10.80 -8.40 2.69
C LEU A 147 -12.26 -7.96 2.61
N TYR A 148 -13.19 -8.86 2.89
CA TYR A 148 -14.62 -8.56 2.94
C TYR A 148 -14.94 -7.56 4.06
N GLU A 149 -14.51 -7.86 5.30
CA GLU A 149 -14.77 -6.99 6.45
C GLU A 149 -14.13 -5.60 6.30
N ASN A 150 -12.92 -5.53 5.74
CA ASN A 150 -12.24 -4.28 5.43
C ASN A 150 -13.01 -3.48 4.37
N THR A 151 -13.39 -4.13 3.26
CA THR A 151 -14.12 -3.49 2.15
C THR A 151 -15.49 -3.01 2.60
N LYS A 152 -16.18 -3.76 3.45
CA LYS A 152 -17.44 -3.37 4.08
C LYS A 152 -17.30 -2.08 4.88
N LYS A 153 -16.28 -1.97 5.74
CA LYS A 153 -16.02 -0.77 6.55
C LYS A 153 -15.67 0.43 5.68
N GLU A 154 -14.77 0.23 4.71
CA GLU A 154 -14.37 1.25 3.74
C GLU A 154 -15.58 1.84 2.99
N ILE A 155 -16.49 0.99 2.51
CA ILE A 155 -17.69 1.42 1.80
C ILE A 155 -18.65 2.14 2.75
N PHE A 156 -18.90 1.61 3.95
CA PHE A 156 -19.79 2.26 4.92
C PHE A 156 -19.31 3.66 5.29
N VAL A 157 -18.01 3.84 5.55
CA VAL A 157 -17.42 5.15 5.84
C VAL A 157 -17.64 6.11 4.66
N ARG A 158 -17.35 5.65 3.45
CA ARG A 158 -17.48 6.49 2.25
C ARG A 158 -18.91 6.96 2.03
N GLU A 159 -19.89 6.06 2.15
CA GLU A 159 -21.31 6.38 1.93
C GLU A 159 -21.89 7.21 3.08
N TYR A 160 -21.53 6.91 4.33
CA TYR A 160 -22.03 7.62 5.51
C TYR A 160 -21.63 9.10 5.52
N TYR A 161 -20.41 9.41 5.08
CA TYR A 161 -19.90 10.78 4.99
C TYR A 161 -20.07 11.42 3.61
N SER A 162 -20.79 10.78 2.67
CA SER A 162 -20.90 11.22 1.26
C SER A 162 -21.49 12.63 1.07
N TYR A 163 -22.10 13.19 2.10
CA TYR A 163 -22.58 14.58 2.12
C TYR A 163 -21.46 15.63 2.11
N ASP A 164 -20.26 15.27 2.58
CA ASP A 164 -19.07 16.12 2.60
C ASP A 164 -17.93 15.36 1.93
N LYS A 165 -17.50 15.86 0.77
CA LYS A 165 -16.50 15.19 -0.07
C LYS A 165 -15.14 15.06 0.62
N ASP A 166 -14.72 16.09 1.35
CA ASP A 166 -13.42 16.12 1.99
C ASP A 166 -13.42 15.24 3.23
N LEU A 167 -14.48 15.31 4.05
CA LEU A 167 -14.66 14.43 5.20
C LEU A 167 -14.75 12.96 4.76
N SER A 168 -15.57 12.65 3.74
CA SER A 168 -15.70 11.30 3.19
C SER A 168 -14.35 10.75 2.74
N TRP A 169 -13.58 11.53 1.98
CA TRP A 169 -12.28 11.11 1.46
C TRP A 169 -11.26 10.88 2.57
N ASN A 170 -11.17 11.80 3.54
CA ASN A 170 -10.23 11.72 4.64
C ASN A 170 -10.52 10.50 5.53
N THR A 171 -11.78 10.31 5.95
CA THR A 171 -12.14 9.17 6.80
C THR A 171 -12.03 7.84 6.04
N TYR A 172 -12.37 7.80 4.74
CA TYR A 172 -12.14 6.63 3.90
C TYR A 172 -10.65 6.25 3.84
N THR A 173 -9.78 7.24 3.69
CA THR A 173 -8.32 7.03 3.60
C THR A 173 -7.76 6.52 4.92
N GLU A 174 -8.19 7.07 6.06
CA GLU A 174 -7.84 6.54 7.38
C GLU A 174 -8.27 5.08 7.56
N GLU A 175 -9.50 4.73 7.17
CA GLU A 175 -9.96 3.34 7.27
C GLU A 175 -9.19 2.43 6.31
N LYS A 176 -8.87 2.90 5.11
CA LYS A 176 -8.04 2.16 4.15
C LYS A 176 -6.64 1.87 4.68
N ILE A 177 -6.03 2.82 5.40
CA ILE A 177 -4.73 2.61 6.06
C ILE A 177 -4.88 1.52 7.14
N LYS A 178 -5.90 1.59 7.99
CA LYS A 178 -6.17 0.56 9.01
C LYS A 178 -6.42 -0.81 8.39
N SER A 179 -7.19 -0.89 7.30
CA SER A 179 -7.43 -2.09 6.52
C SER A 179 -6.13 -2.68 5.98
N SER A 180 -5.28 -1.85 5.38
CA SER A 180 -3.99 -2.25 4.83
C SER A 180 -3.06 -2.82 5.91
N ASN A 181 -3.01 -2.21 7.10
CA ASN A 181 -2.23 -2.72 8.23
C ASN A 181 -2.72 -4.09 8.69
N LYS A 182 -4.05 -4.30 8.79
CA LYS A 182 -4.62 -5.61 9.15
C LYS A 182 -4.32 -6.68 8.10
N GLU A 183 -4.43 -6.32 6.81
CA GLU A 183 -4.10 -7.23 5.70
C GLU A 183 -2.63 -7.64 5.78
N PHE A 184 -1.75 -6.66 6.02
CA PHE A 184 -0.33 -6.90 6.21
C PHE A 184 -0.05 -7.83 7.40
N ASP A 185 -0.61 -7.54 8.57
CA ASP A 185 -0.43 -8.35 9.78
C ASP A 185 -0.93 -9.78 9.61
N LEU A 186 -2.04 -9.97 8.88
CA LEU A 186 -2.57 -11.30 8.61
C LEU A 186 -1.66 -12.08 7.65
N ILE A 187 -1.22 -11.47 6.54
CA ILE A 187 -0.27 -12.09 5.62
C ILE A 187 1.06 -12.41 6.31
N LYS A 188 1.52 -11.51 7.18
CA LYS A 188 2.67 -11.73 8.05
C LYS A 188 2.49 -12.96 8.93
N SER A 189 1.33 -13.10 9.57
CA SER A 189 1.02 -14.26 10.41
C SER A 189 1.00 -15.59 9.65
N PHE A 190 0.78 -15.55 8.33
CA PHE A 190 0.82 -16.74 7.47
C PHE A 190 2.23 -17.13 7.03
N GLY A 191 3.26 -16.34 7.40
CA GLY A 191 4.61 -16.50 6.86
C GLY A 191 4.72 -16.10 5.38
N GLN A 192 3.72 -15.41 4.85
CA GLN A 192 3.57 -15.06 3.43
C GLN A 192 4.04 -13.64 3.14
N LEU A 193 5.01 -13.16 3.94
CA LEU A 193 5.62 -11.82 3.83
C LEU A 193 6.26 -11.53 2.46
N TYR A 194 6.33 -12.50 1.56
CA TYR A 194 6.94 -12.37 0.24
C TYR A 194 5.89 -12.53 -0.84
N SER A 195 5.44 -11.40 -1.39
CA SER A 195 4.84 -11.40 -2.72
C SER A 195 5.86 -11.99 -3.70
N LYS A 196 5.43 -12.86 -4.61
CA LYS A 196 6.26 -13.33 -5.73
C LYS A 196 6.93 -12.13 -6.44
N ASN A 197 8.20 -11.89 -6.15
CA ASN A 197 9.02 -10.90 -6.84
C ASN A 197 10.35 -11.58 -7.16
N SER A 198 10.74 -11.57 -8.44
CA SER A 198 11.89 -12.33 -8.95
C SER A 198 13.20 -12.03 -8.20
N LYS A 199 13.35 -10.82 -7.63
CA LYS A 199 14.51 -10.44 -6.82
C LYS A 199 14.53 -11.10 -5.45
N THR A 200 13.38 -11.21 -4.79
CA THR A 200 13.27 -11.85 -3.47
C THR A 200 13.43 -13.35 -3.59
N ASP A 201 12.84 -13.98 -4.62
CA ASP A 201 13.02 -15.41 -4.90
C ASP A 201 14.48 -15.74 -5.22
N ALA A 202 15.15 -14.89 -5.99
CA ALA A 202 16.57 -15.02 -6.25
C ALA A 202 17.42 -14.88 -4.99
N LEU A 203 17.06 -13.97 -4.07
CA LEU A 203 17.72 -13.84 -2.77
C LEU A 203 17.50 -15.08 -1.90
N ILE A 204 16.26 -15.56 -1.78
CA ILE A 204 15.91 -16.78 -1.03
C ILE A 204 16.70 -17.96 -1.58
N LYS A 205 16.71 -18.14 -2.90
CA LYS A 205 17.50 -19.21 -3.53
C LYS A 205 18.97 -19.12 -3.16
N LYS A 206 19.59 -17.94 -3.26
CA LYS A 206 20.99 -17.74 -2.89
C LYS A 206 21.26 -18.00 -1.40
N LEU A 207 20.33 -17.63 -0.52
CA LEU A 207 20.44 -17.91 0.91
C LEU A 207 20.32 -19.41 1.21
N THR A 208 19.41 -20.11 0.53
CA THR A 208 19.27 -21.57 0.63
C THR A 208 20.51 -22.28 0.09
N ASP A 209 21.04 -21.84 -1.06
CA ASP A 209 22.28 -22.38 -1.66
C ASP A 209 23.48 -22.15 -0.73
N ALA A 210 23.48 -21.04 0.02
CA ALA A 210 24.45 -20.75 1.08
C ALA A 210 24.19 -21.51 2.40
N LYS A 211 23.22 -22.45 2.41
CA LYS A 211 22.84 -23.28 3.56
C LYS A 211 22.40 -22.50 4.80
N ILE A 212 21.77 -21.35 4.59
CA ILE A 212 21.15 -20.58 5.66
C ILE A 212 19.83 -21.23 6.05
N ASP A 213 19.61 -21.42 7.35
CA ASP A 213 18.35 -21.98 7.84
C ASP A 213 17.18 -21.01 7.67
N THR A 214 15.97 -21.57 7.68
CA THR A 214 14.72 -20.83 7.43
C THR A 214 14.50 -19.69 8.42
N GLU A 215 14.94 -19.83 9.68
CA GLU A 215 14.76 -18.78 10.68
C GLU A 215 15.60 -17.55 10.33
N ARG A 216 16.89 -17.73 10.04
CA ARG A 216 17.79 -16.64 9.62
C ARG A 216 17.37 -16.04 8.28
N ILE A 217 16.87 -16.84 7.34
CA ILE A 217 16.28 -16.35 6.09
C ILE A 217 15.12 -15.39 6.39
N ASN A 218 14.20 -15.78 7.27
CA ASN A 218 13.07 -14.93 7.65
C ASN A 218 13.51 -13.62 8.32
N GLN A 219 14.57 -13.64 9.14
CA GLN A 219 15.13 -12.43 9.75
C GLN A 219 15.70 -11.45 8.70
N ILE A 220 16.46 -11.96 7.72
CA ILE A 220 17.04 -11.16 6.62
C ILE A 220 15.95 -10.49 5.80
N LEU A 221 14.93 -11.27 5.47
CA LEU A 221 13.86 -10.79 4.63
C LEU A 221 12.95 -9.78 5.36
N LEU A 222 12.72 -9.96 6.67
CA LEU A 222 12.10 -8.94 7.51
C LEU A 222 12.93 -7.64 7.53
N ALA A 223 14.26 -7.76 7.65
CA ALA A 223 15.14 -6.59 7.62
C ALA A 223 15.08 -5.86 6.26
N LEU A 224 15.00 -6.61 5.15
CA LEU A 224 14.86 -6.05 3.80
C LEU A 224 13.54 -5.29 3.63
N GLN A 225 12.45 -5.80 4.20
CA GLN A 225 11.16 -5.13 4.14
C GLN A 225 11.16 -3.84 4.97
N ILE A 226 11.68 -3.86 6.20
CA ILE A 226 11.82 -2.65 7.04
C ILE A 226 12.65 -1.59 6.30
N PHE A 227 13.71 -2.02 5.62
CA PHE A 227 14.53 -1.15 4.77
C PHE A 227 13.70 -0.52 3.64
N GLN A 228 12.91 -1.32 2.90
CA GLN A 228 12.05 -0.83 1.82
C GLN A 228 10.99 0.15 2.31
N GLU A 229 10.27 -0.19 3.38
CA GLU A 229 9.22 0.67 3.96
C GLU A 229 9.77 2.02 4.42
N ARG A 230 10.93 2.03 5.09
CA ARG A 230 11.59 3.27 5.51
C ARG A 230 12.05 4.11 4.33
N ASN A 231 12.57 3.48 3.27
CA ASN A 231 13.00 4.19 2.08
C ASN A 231 11.80 4.76 1.30
N ASP A 232 10.69 4.02 1.18
CA ASP A 232 9.46 4.48 0.54
C ASP A 232 8.84 5.64 1.32
N LYS A 233 8.82 5.55 2.66
CA LYS A 233 8.37 6.66 3.53
C LYS A 233 9.24 7.90 3.33
N ARG A 234 10.57 7.75 3.31
CA ARG A 234 11.52 8.84 3.04
C ARG A 234 11.24 9.49 1.67
N LEU A 235 11.09 8.68 0.62
CA LEU A 235 10.80 9.18 -0.74
C LEU A 235 9.46 9.90 -0.81
N LYS A 236 8.45 9.44 -0.06
CA LYS A 236 7.15 10.10 0.03
C LYS A 236 7.26 11.47 0.73
N THR A 237 7.88 11.51 1.91
CA THR A 237 8.16 12.78 2.62
C THR A 237 8.93 13.75 1.73
N TRP A 238 9.92 13.25 0.99
CA TRP A 238 10.69 14.04 0.04
C TRP A 238 9.80 14.66 -1.04
N ARG A 239 8.95 13.86 -1.71
CA ARG A 239 8.02 14.35 -2.74
C ARG A 239 7.00 15.36 -2.21
N GLU A 240 6.50 15.16 -0.99
CA GLU A 240 5.55 16.07 -0.35
C GLU A 240 6.20 17.41 0.00
N ASN A 241 7.45 17.39 0.47
CA ASN A 241 8.22 18.60 0.81
C ASN A 241 8.73 19.36 -0.43
N ASP A 242 9.12 18.66 -1.50
CA ASP A 242 9.57 19.26 -2.77
C ASP A 242 8.43 20.01 -3.50
N GLY A 243 7.18 19.53 -3.33
CA GLY A 243 6.00 20.23 -3.85
C GLY A 243 5.57 21.46 -3.02
N ALA A 244 6.02 21.56 -1.77
CA ALA A 244 5.58 22.57 -0.82
C ALA A 244 6.61 23.70 -0.59
N ASN A 245 7.90 23.48 -0.88
CA ASN A 245 8.97 24.39 -0.50
C ASN A 245 9.86 24.80 -1.68
N ILE A 246 10.23 26.10 -1.75
CA ILE A 246 11.15 26.65 -2.77
C ILE A 246 12.60 26.19 -2.54
N PHE A 247 12.96 25.90 -1.29
CA PHE A 247 14.25 25.32 -0.89
C PHE A 247 14.00 24.17 0.07
N ASN A 248 14.47 22.98 -0.30
CA ASN A 248 14.47 21.81 0.58
C ASN A 248 15.76 21.79 1.39
N PHE A 249 15.67 22.12 2.67
CA PHE A 249 16.75 21.87 3.63
C PHE A 249 16.62 20.44 4.15
N HIS A 250 17.64 19.63 3.91
CA HIS A 250 17.66 18.24 4.35
C HIS A 250 17.77 18.17 5.88
N ASP A 251 16.82 17.49 6.52
CA ASP A 251 16.95 17.11 7.93
C ASP A 251 17.84 15.85 8.01
N PRO A 252 18.90 15.79 8.83
CA PRO A 252 19.82 14.64 8.89
C PRO A 252 19.16 13.29 9.22
N GLY A 253 17.93 13.32 9.76
CA GLY A 253 17.13 12.12 10.02
C GLY A 253 16.52 11.47 8.76
N ASP A 254 16.51 12.17 7.62
CA ASP A 254 15.98 11.72 6.34
C ASP A 254 17.07 11.17 5.39
N ASP A 255 18.29 10.93 5.88
CA ASP A 255 19.38 10.40 5.07
C ASP A 255 19.20 8.90 4.75
N GLU A 256 19.18 8.58 3.45
CA GLU A 256 19.16 7.21 2.92
C GLU A 256 20.30 6.35 3.50
N TYR A 257 21.42 7.01 3.83
CA TYR A 257 22.62 6.35 4.32
C TYR A 257 22.41 5.67 5.68
N ALA A 258 21.73 6.31 6.64
CA ALA A 258 21.49 5.71 7.95
C ALA A 258 20.59 4.47 7.86
N ILE A 259 19.52 4.54 7.07
CA ILE A 259 18.60 3.41 6.80
C ILE A 259 19.37 2.23 6.20
N TYR A 260 20.31 2.53 5.31
CA TYR A 260 21.16 1.53 4.68
C TYR A 260 22.18 0.91 5.63
N LEU A 261 22.81 1.68 6.51
CA LEU A 261 23.74 1.17 7.53
C LEU A 261 23.04 0.24 8.51
N GLU A 262 21.84 0.60 8.97
CA GLU A 262 21.04 -0.26 9.86
C GLU A 262 20.68 -1.59 9.20
N PHE A 263 20.29 -1.57 7.92
CA PHE A 263 20.02 -2.80 7.18
C PHE A 263 21.27 -3.68 7.07
N ARG A 264 22.43 -3.08 6.78
CA ARG A 264 23.70 -3.82 6.74
C ARG A 264 24.09 -4.40 8.08
N GLU A 265 23.90 -3.65 9.17
CA GLU A 265 24.17 -4.15 10.52
C GLU A 265 23.28 -5.36 10.85
N LYS A 266 22.01 -5.33 10.45
CA LYS A 266 21.12 -6.50 10.59
C LYS A 266 21.62 -7.68 9.77
N LEU A 267 22.00 -7.46 8.51
CA LEU A 267 22.57 -8.51 7.67
C LEU A 267 23.85 -9.12 8.28
N SER A 268 24.77 -8.31 8.81
CA SER A 268 26.02 -8.79 9.39
C SER A 268 25.82 -9.51 10.73
N LYS A 269 24.80 -9.13 11.50
CA LYS A 269 24.40 -9.87 12.72
C LYS A 269 23.74 -11.20 12.38
N THR A 270 23.01 -11.27 11.29
CA THR A 270 22.31 -12.49 10.87
C THR A 270 23.20 -13.43 10.06
N LEU A 271 24.11 -12.94 9.21
CA LEU A 271 24.98 -13.73 8.34
C LEU A 271 26.44 -13.69 8.80
N LYS A 272 27.15 -14.82 8.70
CA LYS A 272 28.62 -14.85 8.77
C LYS A 272 29.20 -14.25 7.48
N ILE A 273 30.43 -13.76 7.54
CA ILE A 273 31.08 -13.13 6.37
C ILE A 273 31.19 -14.08 5.16
N GLU A 274 31.41 -15.38 5.38
CA GLU A 274 31.48 -16.38 4.31
C GLU A 274 30.12 -16.64 3.64
N GLU A 275 29.06 -16.63 4.44
CA GLU A 275 27.69 -16.74 3.95
C GLU A 275 27.31 -15.46 3.17
N PHE A 276 27.68 -14.30 3.69
CA PHE A 276 27.49 -13.01 3.01
C PHE A 276 28.23 -12.99 1.66
N LYS A 277 29.49 -13.43 1.63
CA LYS A 277 30.27 -13.57 0.40
C LYS A 277 29.52 -14.45 -0.60
N THR A 278 29.08 -15.63 -0.20
CA THR A 278 28.38 -16.58 -1.07
C THR A 278 27.12 -15.96 -1.68
N VAL A 279 26.35 -15.23 -0.89
CA VAL A 279 25.07 -14.64 -1.32
C VAL A 279 25.29 -13.40 -2.22
N PHE A 280 26.23 -12.53 -1.86
CA PHE A 280 26.30 -11.17 -2.42
C PHE A 280 27.49 -10.91 -3.35
N VAL A 281 28.52 -11.77 -3.40
CA VAL A 281 29.74 -11.52 -4.21
C VAL A 281 29.44 -11.25 -5.68
N SER A 282 28.46 -11.96 -6.24
CA SER A 282 28.00 -11.75 -7.62
C SER A 282 27.55 -10.31 -7.93
N GLN A 283 27.00 -9.58 -6.94
CA GLN A 283 26.58 -8.19 -7.11
C GLN A 283 27.79 -7.23 -7.14
N MET A 284 28.93 -7.68 -6.61
CA MET A 284 30.17 -6.91 -6.49
C MET A 284 31.20 -7.26 -7.57
N GLN A 285 30.90 -8.25 -8.43
CA GLN A 285 31.88 -8.84 -9.36
C GLN A 285 32.52 -7.81 -10.31
N ASN A 286 31.75 -6.84 -10.79
CA ASN A 286 32.28 -5.80 -11.67
C ASN A 286 33.32 -4.93 -10.95
N ARG A 287 33.06 -4.58 -9.69
CA ARG A 287 34.00 -3.82 -8.84
C ARG A 287 35.26 -4.67 -8.58
N ILE A 288 35.07 -5.94 -8.22
CA ILE A 288 36.17 -6.88 -7.98
C ILE A 288 37.07 -6.99 -9.20
N ASN A 289 36.50 -7.23 -10.38
CA ASN A 289 37.28 -7.39 -11.62
C ASN A 289 38.06 -6.13 -11.97
N ARG A 290 37.40 -4.95 -11.90
CA ARG A 290 38.04 -3.67 -12.21
C ARG A 290 39.19 -3.36 -11.27
N ASP A 291 38.97 -3.50 -9.96
CA ASP A 291 39.96 -3.16 -8.95
C ASP A 291 41.13 -4.15 -9.00
N SER A 292 40.86 -5.44 -9.25
CA SER A 292 41.88 -6.48 -9.47
C SER A 292 42.73 -6.21 -10.70
N GLU A 293 42.11 -5.86 -11.84
CA GLU A 293 42.82 -5.59 -13.09
C GLU A 293 43.75 -4.39 -12.93
N LYS A 294 43.25 -3.31 -12.31
CA LYS A 294 44.06 -2.11 -12.05
C LYS A 294 45.30 -2.42 -11.21
N GLU A 295 45.13 -3.20 -10.14
CA GLU A 295 46.24 -3.59 -9.27
C GLU A 295 47.20 -4.55 -10.00
N PHE A 296 46.68 -5.51 -10.76
CA PHE A 296 47.48 -6.45 -11.53
C PHE A 296 48.34 -5.74 -12.58
N GLN A 297 47.81 -4.78 -13.33
CA GLN A 297 48.59 -4.00 -14.29
C GLN A 297 49.70 -3.19 -13.61
N THR A 298 49.43 -2.67 -12.42
CA THR A 298 50.45 -1.98 -11.61
C THR A 298 51.60 -2.93 -11.27
N LEU A 299 51.30 -4.14 -10.78
CA LEU A 299 52.32 -5.15 -10.49
C LEU A 299 53.05 -5.63 -11.75
N LYS A 300 52.34 -5.84 -12.86
CA LYS A 300 52.90 -6.26 -14.15
C LYS A 300 53.89 -5.24 -14.72
N SER A 301 53.64 -3.95 -14.50
CA SER A 301 54.57 -2.89 -14.89
C SER A 301 55.81 -2.80 -13.98
N ALA A 302 55.69 -3.21 -12.72
CA ALA A 302 56.73 -3.08 -11.71
C ALA A 302 57.72 -4.26 -11.66
N TYR A 303 57.27 -5.46 -12.03
CA TYR A 303 58.07 -6.69 -11.92
C TYR A 303 58.23 -7.37 -13.27
N LYS A 304 59.37 -8.04 -13.50
CA LYS A 304 59.63 -8.83 -14.72
C LYS A 304 59.47 -10.32 -14.44
N LEU A 305 58.25 -10.82 -14.59
CA LEU A 305 57.89 -12.22 -14.34
C LEU A 305 57.60 -12.97 -15.66
N THR A 306 57.57 -14.30 -15.60
CA THR A 306 57.09 -15.14 -16.71
C THR A 306 55.57 -15.16 -16.76
N ASP A 307 54.98 -15.59 -17.88
CA ASP A 307 53.51 -15.66 -18.01
C ASP A 307 52.88 -16.56 -16.93
N GLN A 308 53.47 -17.72 -16.65
CA GLN A 308 53.01 -18.61 -15.58
C GLN A 308 53.06 -17.96 -14.19
N GLN A 309 54.09 -17.15 -13.92
CA GLN A 309 54.20 -16.39 -12.67
C GLN A 309 53.16 -15.27 -12.62
N TYR A 310 52.86 -14.62 -13.74
CA TYR A 310 51.79 -13.62 -13.81
C TYR A 310 50.41 -14.23 -13.57
N ASP A 311 50.14 -15.44 -14.05
CA ASP A 311 48.88 -16.15 -13.78
C ASP A 311 48.69 -16.40 -12.27
N GLU A 312 49.77 -16.73 -11.55
CA GLU A 312 49.74 -16.87 -10.09
C GLU A 312 49.50 -15.53 -9.38
N ILE A 313 50.16 -14.45 -9.80
CA ILE A 313 49.94 -13.12 -9.24
C ILE A 313 48.50 -12.65 -9.50
N GLN A 314 47.96 -12.88 -10.68
CA GLN A 314 46.59 -12.49 -11.03
C GLN A 314 45.56 -13.17 -10.10
N LYS A 315 45.77 -14.45 -9.77
CA LYS A 315 44.92 -15.17 -8.80
C LYS A 315 45.00 -14.56 -7.40
N LEU A 316 46.20 -14.26 -6.92
CA LEU A 316 46.39 -13.64 -5.60
C LEU A 316 45.78 -12.24 -5.51
N VAL A 317 45.91 -11.43 -6.58
CA VAL A 317 45.29 -10.10 -6.66
C VAL A 317 43.77 -10.19 -6.68
N LEU A 318 43.22 -11.16 -7.42
CA LEU A 318 41.77 -11.40 -7.46
C LEU A 318 41.24 -11.84 -6.08
N GLU A 319 41.97 -12.73 -5.39
CA GLU A 319 41.62 -13.18 -4.04
C GLU A 319 41.65 -12.01 -3.04
N LYS A 320 42.74 -11.22 -3.05
CA LYS A 320 42.88 -9.99 -2.24
C LYS A 320 41.70 -9.06 -2.44
N ASN A 321 41.39 -8.70 -3.70
CA ASN A 321 40.36 -7.71 -3.99
C ASN A 321 38.95 -8.24 -3.73
N THR A 322 38.71 -9.54 -3.93
CA THR A 322 37.45 -10.18 -3.55
C THR A 322 37.23 -10.05 -2.04
N GLU A 323 38.22 -10.44 -1.23
CA GLU A 323 38.08 -10.40 0.23
C GLU A 323 38.03 -8.96 0.76
N LYS A 324 38.82 -8.05 0.18
CA LYS A 324 38.81 -6.62 0.51
C LYS A 324 37.41 -6.02 0.34
N ILE A 325 36.80 -6.22 -0.82
CA ILE A 325 35.47 -5.66 -1.14
C ILE A 325 34.38 -6.32 -0.29
N VAL A 326 34.43 -7.64 -0.10
CA VAL A 326 33.49 -8.35 0.79
C VAL A 326 33.59 -7.83 2.22
N THR A 327 34.81 -7.63 2.73
CA THR A 327 35.08 -7.12 4.09
C THR A 327 34.56 -5.70 4.24
N GLU A 328 34.83 -4.84 3.25
CA GLU A 328 34.31 -3.48 3.21
C GLU A 328 32.79 -3.46 3.32
N GLU A 329 32.13 -4.26 2.50
CA GLU A 329 30.68 -4.24 2.38
C GLU A 329 30.01 -4.91 3.60
N TYR A 330 30.61 -5.94 4.17
CA TYR A 330 30.09 -6.62 5.35
C TYR A 330 30.18 -5.76 6.62
N TYR A 331 31.28 -5.02 6.82
CA TYR A 331 31.50 -4.20 8.02
C TYR A 331 31.13 -2.72 7.87
N LYS A 332 30.64 -2.29 6.71
CA LYS A 332 30.38 -0.88 6.38
C LYS A 332 29.50 -0.14 7.38
N TYR A 333 28.66 -0.86 8.12
CA TYR A 333 27.80 -0.33 9.18
C TYR A 333 28.59 0.28 10.36
N SER A 334 29.87 -0.05 10.53
CA SER A 334 30.76 0.50 11.56
C SER A 334 32.08 0.90 10.94
N TYR A 335 32.33 2.21 10.82
CA TYR A 335 33.53 2.74 10.19
C TYR A 335 34.83 2.22 10.84
N GLU A 336 34.90 2.23 12.17
CA GLU A 336 36.08 1.78 12.91
C GLU A 336 36.36 0.30 12.69
N LEU A 337 35.32 -0.54 12.79
CA LEU A 337 35.45 -1.98 12.60
C LEU A 337 35.83 -2.31 11.15
N TYR A 338 35.20 -1.65 10.18
CA TYR A 338 35.54 -1.75 8.77
C TYR A 338 37.02 -1.44 8.52
N GLN A 339 37.51 -0.29 8.99
CA GLN A 339 38.91 0.12 8.79
C GLN A 339 39.89 -0.87 9.41
N GLN A 340 39.61 -1.35 10.62
CA GLN A 340 40.45 -2.34 11.28
C GLN A 340 40.54 -3.64 10.47
N LYS A 341 39.39 -4.15 10.00
CA LYS A 341 39.32 -5.41 9.25
C LYS A 341 39.95 -5.28 7.87
N LEU A 342 39.75 -4.15 7.20
CA LEU A 342 40.33 -3.87 5.88
C LEU A 342 41.86 -3.88 5.94
N ARG A 343 42.45 -3.17 6.91
CA ARG A 343 43.92 -3.13 7.09
C ARG A 343 44.52 -4.51 7.32
N ALA A 344 43.84 -5.36 8.09
CA ALA A 344 44.30 -6.73 8.32
C ALA A 344 44.29 -7.58 7.03
N VAL A 345 43.24 -7.45 6.22
CA VAL A 345 43.12 -8.12 4.92
C VAL A 345 44.20 -7.64 3.95
N GLU A 346 44.37 -6.32 3.82
CA GLU A 346 45.38 -5.72 2.95
C GLU A 346 46.80 -6.16 3.34
N TYR A 347 47.14 -6.06 4.63
CA TYR A 347 48.45 -6.47 5.13
C TYR A 347 48.77 -7.94 4.84
N ARG A 348 47.82 -8.86 5.13
CA ARG A 348 48.03 -10.30 4.92
C ARG A 348 48.27 -10.61 3.44
N HIS A 349 47.46 -10.06 2.55
CA HIS A 349 47.56 -10.33 1.11
C HIS A 349 48.76 -9.66 0.46
N GLU A 350 49.06 -8.41 0.82
CA GLU A 350 50.25 -7.72 0.30
C GLU A 350 51.55 -8.37 0.73
N LYS A 351 51.60 -8.87 1.98
CA LYS A 351 52.71 -9.70 2.45
C LYS A 351 52.83 -10.97 1.60
N GLY A 352 51.72 -11.69 1.39
CA GLY A 352 51.70 -12.91 0.58
C GLY A 352 52.16 -12.68 -0.87
N ILE A 353 51.65 -11.64 -1.54
CA ILE A 353 52.06 -11.27 -2.90
C ILE A 353 53.56 -10.95 -2.94
N ARG A 354 54.07 -10.17 -1.98
CA ARG A 354 55.49 -9.82 -1.90
C ARG A 354 56.38 -11.04 -1.72
N GLU A 355 56.01 -11.95 -0.82
CA GLU A 355 56.75 -13.20 -0.58
C GLU A 355 56.76 -14.10 -1.82
N THR A 356 55.64 -14.18 -2.55
CA THR A 356 55.56 -14.94 -3.81
C THR A 356 56.47 -14.34 -4.89
N ILE A 357 56.45 -13.01 -5.07
CA ILE A 357 57.35 -12.33 -6.01
C ILE A 357 58.82 -12.53 -5.63
N GLN A 358 59.14 -12.48 -4.33
CA GLN A 358 60.50 -12.75 -3.85
C GLN A 358 60.95 -14.17 -4.18
N LYS A 359 60.08 -15.17 -3.95
CA LYS A 359 60.36 -16.58 -4.32
C LYS A 359 60.63 -16.75 -5.82
N PHE A 360 59.87 -16.08 -6.67
CA PHE A 360 60.09 -16.10 -8.12
C PHE A 360 61.44 -15.52 -8.54
N ASN A 361 61.90 -14.48 -7.83
CA ASN A 361 63.19 -13.85 -8.10
C ASN A 361 64.37 -14.64 -7.52
N SER A 362 64.20 -15.31 -6.37
CA SER A 362 65.25 -16.16 -5.78
C SER A 362 65.45 -17.49 -6.53
N LEU A 363 64.48 -17.92 -7.32
CA LEU A 363 64.60 -19.10 -8.21
C LEU A 363 65.34 -18.77 -9.53
N LYS A 364 65.68 -17.49 -9.78
CA LYS A 364 66.49 -17.05 -10.94
C LYS A 364 68.00 -16.96 -10.63
N SER A 365 68.37 -16.98 -9.35
CA SER A 365 69.75 -17.02 -8.84
C SER A 365 70.12 -18.44 -8.45
#